data_AF-A0A420Y7R1-F1
#
_entry.id   AF-A0A420Y7R1-F1
#
_cell.length_a   1.000
_cell.length_b   1.000
_cell.length_c   1.000
_cell.angle_alpha   90.00
_cell.angle_beta   90.00
_cell.angle_gamma   90.00
#
_symmetry.space_group_name_H-M   'P 1'
#
loop_
_entity.id
_entity.type
_entity.pdbx_description
1 polymer ?
#
loop_
_entity_poly.entity_id
_entity_poly.type
_entity_poly.pdbx_seq_one_letter_code
_entity_poly.pdbx_strand_id
1 'polypeptide(L)'
;MSQLDVIHAYRHLLRSGLRAVQFSKPARFVVQQRVREAFEKGTPDAYDAEAIRRTIWFLKAAAEERGLEHKIVKNLSSEGIDEEGEL
;
A
#
# COMPACT_ATOMS: atom_id res chain seq x y z
N MET A 1 19.00 5.47 -11.79
CA MET A 1 18.08 4.39 -11.38
C MET A 1 17.87 3.45 -12.55
N SER A 2 18.00 2.13 -12.36
CA SER A 2 17.68 1.20 -13.45
C SER A 2 16.17 0.96 -13.51
N GLN A 3 15.61 0.72 -14.70
CA GLN A 3 14.20 0.40 -14.87
C GLN A 3 13.80 -0.85 -14.05
N LEU A 4 14.74 -1.77 -13.85
CA LEU A 4 14.55 -2.98 -13.06
C LEU A 4 14.34 -2.68 -11.56
N ASP A 5 15.05 -1.70 -11.01
CA ASP A 5 14.93 -1.33 -9.60
C ASP A 5 13.53 -0.77 -9.27
N VAL A 6 12.97 0.00 -10.21
CA VAL A 6 11.61 0.55 -10.10
C VAL A 6 10.57 -0.59 -10.15
N ILE A 7 10.74 -1.55 -11.06
CA ILE A 7 9.85 -2.71 -11.18
C ILE A 7 9.93 -3.58 -9.91
N HIS A 8 11.12 -3.82 -9.38
CA HIS A 8 11.30 -4.59 -8.16
C HIS A 8 10.66 -3.88 -6.96
N ALA A 9 10.90 -2.58 -6.80
CA ALA A 9 10.28 -1.77 -5.76
C ALA A 9 8.75 -1.83 -5.82
N TYR A 10 8.17 -1.65 -7.01
CA TYR A 10 6.73 -1.76 -7.23
C TYR A 10 6.20 -3.12 -6.76
N ARG A 11 6.84 -4.22 -7.19
CA ARG A 11 6.42 -5.59 -6.82
C ARG A 11 6.52 -5.84 -5.32
N HIS A 12 7.56 -5.34 -4.67
CA HIS A 12 7.75 -5.51 -3.23
C HIS A 12 6.71 -4.72 -2.42
N LEU A 13 6.43 -3.48 -2.79
CA LEU A 13 5.37 -2.67 -2.17
C LEU A 13 4.00 -3.29 -2.36
N LEU A 14 3.68 -3.73 -3.57
CA LEU A 14 2.39 -4.35 -3.86
C LEU A 14 2.17 -5.62 -3.03
N ARG A 15 3.17 -6.51 -2.99
CA ARG A 15 3.05 -7.77 -2.22
C ARG A 15 3.00 -7.54 -0.72
N SER A 16 3.78 -6.61 -0.19
CA SER A 16 3.78 -6.29 1.25
C SER A 16 2.47 -5.61 1.65
N GLY A 17 1.97 -4.66 0.85
CA GLY A 17 0.70 -4.00 1.09
C GLY A 17 -0.50 -4.96 1.08
N LEU A 18 -0.55 -5.89 0.12
CA LEU A 18 -1.60 -6.90 0.08
C LEU A 18 -1.59 -7.83 1.30
N ARG A 19 -0.39 -8.18 1.81
CA ARG A 19 -0.25 -8.96 3.04
C ARG A 19 -0.66 -8.15 4.27
N ALA A 20 -0.32 -6.87 4.34
CA ALA A 20 -0.71 -5.97 5.44
C ALA A 20 -2.24 -5.91 5.62
N VAL A 21 -2.97 -5.85 4.52
CA VAL A 21 -4.45 -5.87 4.53
C VAL A 21 -5.05 -7.27 4.55
N GLN A 22 -4.23 -8.32 4.67
CA GLN A 22 -4.64 -9.73 4.62
C GLN A 22 -5.55 -10.05 3.42
N PHE A 23 -5.31 -9.41 2.27
CA PHE A 23 -6.12 -9.55 1.07
C PHE A 23 -7.63 -9.25 1.24
N SER A 24 -8.00 -8.52 2.30
CA SER A 24 -9.38 -8.13 2.58
C SER A 24 -9.96 -7.23 1.48
N LYS A 25 -11.27 -7.36 1.25
CA LYS A 25 -12.03 -6.40 0.44
C LYS A 25 -12.68 -5.38 1.38
N PRO A 26 -12.73 -4.08 1.05
CA PRO A 26 -12.25 -3.44 -0.19
C PRO A 26 -10.76 -3.05 -0.16
N ALA A 27 -10.10 -3.12 1.01
CA ALA A 27 -8.78 -2.55 1.26
C ALA A 27 -7.69 -2.96 0.25
N ARG A 28 -7.70 -4.20 -0.24
CA ARG A 28 -6.77 -4.67 -1.27
C ARG A 28 -6.81 -3.83 -2.55
N PHE A 29 -7.98 -3.35 -2.96
CA PHE A 29 -8.15 -2.58 -4.18
C PHE A 29 -7.62 -1.17 -3.98
N VAL A 30 -7.87 -0.58 -2.81
CA VAL A 30 -7.33 0.72 -2.42
C VAL A 30 -5.79 0.69 -2.40
N VAL A 31 -5.20 -0.35 -1.81
CA VAL A 31 -3.73 -0.53 -1.79
C VAL A 31 -3.17 -0.66 -3.20
N GLN A 32 -3.77 -1.50 -4.05
CA GLN A 32 -3.34 -1.66 -5.44
C GLN A 32 -3.41 -0.34 -6.21
N GLN A 33 -4.53 0.37 -6.10
CA GLN A 33 -4.74 1.64 -6.77
C GLN A 33 -3.72 2.68 -6.31
N ARG A 34 -3.51 2.85 -5.00
CA ARG A 34 -2.56 3.83 -4.47
C ARG A 34 -1.12 3.54 -4.89
N VAL A 35 -0.70 2.28 -4.83
CA VAL A 35 0.66 1.89 -5.28
C VAL A 35 0.79 2.14 -6.78
N ARG A 36 -0.22 1.80 -7.57
CA ARG A 36 -0.20 2.05 -9.02
C ARG A 36 -0.11 3.54 -9.33
N GLU A 37 -0.98 4.35 -8.75
CA GLU A 37 -1.00 5.79 -8.96
C GLU A 37 0.31 6.47 -8.54
N ALA A 38 0.92 6.03 -7.44
CA ALA A 38 2.20 6.58 -6.99
C ALA A 38 3.33 6.33 -7.99
N PHE A 39 3.34 5.16 -8.65
CA PHE A 39 4.36 4.82 -9.65
C PHE A 39 4.04 5.37 -11.05
N GLU A 40 2.76 5.55 -11.40
CA GLU A 40 2.34 6.13 -12.69
C GLU A 40 2.44 7.67 -12.70
N LYS A 41 2.09 8.33 -11.60
CA LYS A 41 2.12 9.80 -11.46
C LYS A 41 3.43 10.34 -10.87
N GLY A 42 4.26 9.48 -10.29
CA GLY A 42 5.54 9.86 -9.70
C GLY A 42 6.56 10.28 -10.76
N THR A 43 7.36 11.30 -10.45
CA THR A 43 8.52 11.65 -11.27
C THR A 43 9.68 10.70 -10.99
N PRO A 44 10.57 10.41 -11.96
CA PRO A 44 11.74 9.54 -11.72
C PRO A 44 12.65 10.02 -10.58
N ASP A 45 12.69 11.33 -10.33
CA ASP A 45 13.44 11.94 -9.22
C ASP A 45 12.80 11.71 -7.84
N ALA A 46 11.51 11.33 -7.81
CA ALA A 46 10.81 10.99 -6.57
C ALA A 46 11.11 9.57 -6.09
N TYR A 47 11.89 8.78 -6.83
CA TYR A 47 12.29 7.45 -6.40
C TYR A 47 13.35 7.55 -5.27
N ASP A 48 12.92 7.30 -4.04
CA ASP A 48 13.78 7.14 -2.87
C ASP A 48 13.76 5.66 -2.42
N ALA A 49 14.86 4.97 -2.69
CA ALA A 49 15.03 3.56 -2.34
C ALA A 49 14.91 3.31 -0.82
N GLU A 50 15.39 4.23 0.00
CA GLU A 50 15.34 4.07 1.45
C GLU A 50 13.92 4.34 1.98
N ALA A 51 13.21 5.32 1.42
CA ALA A 51 11.78 5.50 1.72
C ALA A 51 10.97 4.25 1.37
N ILE A 52 11.21 3.66 0.20
CA ILE A 52 10.55 2.43 -0.22
C ILE A 52 10.87 1.28 0.75
N ARG A 53 12.13 1.15 1.18
CA ARG A 53 12.56 0.13 2.15
C ARG A 53 11.84 0.29 3.49
N ARG A 54 11.75 1.51 4.02
CA ARG A 54 11.02 1.84 5.26
C ARG A 54 9.53 1.48 5.13
N THR A 55 8.90 1.84 4.02
CA THR A 55 7.49 1.52 3.76
C THR A 55 7.26 0.02 3.67
N ILE A 56 8.12 -0.74 3.00
CA ILE A 56 8.03 -2.21 2.96
C ILE A 56 8.17 -2.81 4.35
N TRP A 57 9.09 -2.30 5.17
CA TRP A 57 9.25 -2.76 6.55
C TRP A 57 7.99 -2.50 7.38
N PHE A 58 7.42 -1.29 7.29
CA PHE A 58 6.17 -0.95 7.95
C PHE A 58 5.01 -1.86 7.51
N LEU A 59 4.85 -2.09 6.21
CA LEU A 59 3.78 -2.96 5.70
C LEU A 59 3.95 -4.43 6.14
N LYS A 60 5.19 -4.90 6.30
CA LYS A 60 5.45 -6.23 6.85
C LYS A 60 5.11 -6.30 8.33
N ALA A 61 5.52 -5.32 9.13
CA ALA A 61 5.17 -5.23 10.54
C ALA A 61 3.64 -5.23 10.73
N ALA A 62 2.92 -4.40 9.96
CA ALA A 62 1.47 -4.33 9.97
C ALA A 62 0.77 -5.64 9.51
N ALA A 63 1.46 -6.50 8.75
CA ALA A 63 0.95 -7.81 8.36
C ALA A 63 1.15 -8.87 9.46
N GLU A 64 2.22 -8.74 10.24
CA GLU A 64 2.59 -9.68 11.31
C GLU A 64 1.85 -9.36 12.61
N GLU A 65 1.66 -8.08 12.94
CA GLU A 65 0.87 -7.67 14.08
C GLU A 65 -0.63 -7.57 13.72
N ARG A 66 -1.47 -8.39 14.34
CA ARG A 66 -2.93 -8.19 14.41
C ARG A 66 -3.31 -6.99 15.31
N GLY A 67 -2.54 -5.89 15.23
CA GLY A 67 -2.55 -4.75 16.15
C GLY A 67 -2.93 -3.42 15.50
N LEU A 68 -2.78 -2.32 16.26
CA LEU A 68 -3.20 -0.94 15.95
C LEU A 68 -2.90 -0.48 14.51
N GLU A 69 -1.81 -0.94 13.92
CA GLU A 69 -1.42 -0.64 12.53
C GLU A 69 -2.37 -1.26 11.50
N HIS A 70 -2.85 -2.49 11.73
CA HIS A 70 -3.92 -3.09 10.93
C HIS A 70 -5.23 -2.30 11.05
N LYS A 71 -5.54 -1.76 12.24
CA LYS A 71 -6.70 -0.87 12.44
C LYS A 71 -6.52 0.47 11.72
N ILE A 72 -5.32 1.06 11.72
CA ILE A 72 -5.03 2.30 10.99
C ILE A 72 -5.12 2.06 9.48
N VAL A 73 -4.51 0.99 8.95
CA VAL A 73 -4.61 0.66 7.52
C VAL A 73 -6.05 0.33 7.13
N LYS A 74 -6.79 -0.37 7.99
CA LYS A 74 -8.22 -0.64 7.80
C LYS A 74 -9.00 0.67 7.76
N ASN A 75 -8.91 1.51 8.79
CA ASN A 75 -9.62 2.79 8.88
C ASN A 75 -9.29 3.70 7.69
N LEU A 76 -8.01 3.84 7.34
CA LEU A 76 -7.56 4.67 6.22
C LEU A 76 -7.95 4.11 4.84
N SER A 77 -8.30 2.82 4.77
CA SER A 77 -8.84 2.17 3.56
C SER A 77 -10.36 2.06 3.55
N SER A 78 -11.04 2.21 4.69
CA SER A 78 -12.50 2.10 4.83
C SER A 78 -13.22 3.44 4.93
N GLU A 79 -12.56 4.52 5.37
CA GLU A 79 -13.14 5.88 5.47
C GLU A 79 -13.52 6.52 4.12
N GLY A 80 -13.43 5.80 3.01
CA GLY A 80 -13.83 6.27 1.68
C GLY A 80 -15.04 5.57 1.08
N ILE A 81 -15.76 4.70 1.82
CA ILE A 81 -16.92 3.96 1.32
C ILE A 81 -18.04 3.92 2.37
N ASP A 82 -18.47 5.08 2.88
CA ASP A 82 -19.67 5.20 3.70
C ASP A 82 -20.58 6.37 3.22
N GLU A 83 -20.55 6.69 1.92
CA GLU A 83 -21.61 7.48 1.30
C GLU A 83 -22.31 6.65 0.23
N GLU A 84 -23.63 6.53 0.41
CA GLU A 84 -24.62 5.89 -0.46
C GLU A 84 -24.85 4.38 -0.27
N GLY A 85 -25.77 4.09 0.65
CA GLY A 85 -26.40 2.78 0.70
C GLY A 85 -27.43 2.60 1.80
N GLU A 86 -28.35 3.55 2.00
CA GLU A 86 -29.65 3.29 2.63
C GLU A 86 -30.63 4.43 2.33
N LEU A 87 -31.52 4.20 1.35
CA LEU A 87 -32.99 4.34 1.42
C LEU A 87 -33.61 3.69 0.17
#